data_AF-A0AAF3J3K3-F1
#
_entry.id   AF-A0AAF3J3K3-F1
#
_cell.length_a   1.000
_cell.length_b   1.000
_cell.length_c   1.000
_cell.angle_alpha   90.00
_cell.angle_beta   90.00
_cell.angle_gamma   90.00
#
_symmetry.space_group_name_H-M   'P 1'
#
loop_
_entity.id
_entity.type
_entity.pdbx_description
1 polymer ?
#
loop_
_entity_poly.entity_id
_entity_poly.type
_entity_poly.pdbx_seq_one_letter_code
_entity_poly.pdbx_strand_id
1 'polypeptide(L)'
;MNLKRQASYHEALDWDLIFDDHEKNDGDEKLPFHSAVLQQRMKQFFLVSRFFCARFKPSDPPWTRIKNQLMMGVILGGCILFLFFDSFVTFSHGLDRAPTGVVFISFNMQATFSGFCLIYWQKRKQLKSLFNLFVKADSGNERFKKEILSAHRRVFIRFCVMLGILFWMIAQFVVGAIFDWRPHMANEEKHFVEGSQIFVRSFFCSIAFALHYIVMHLYVMLATGVFWEMKAFNWMLAKLSDEKHDFKVSLKEVILKHARLTKTIVQLNRIFSIYAFYMVSTTVPTFLFSLITIARRATLFEAFLTVPSLIFCTYGYYSWTVVPAKLHEEIYKSKSLLCMNERIWESEDREVMAIARTLAIHLDQPDLGISLWGFTMVSKPLILTTLSVLLTFWAFLIEFNKRPSDRDKDCST
;
A
#
# COMPACT_ATOMS: atom_id res chain seq x y z
N MET A 1 3.61 22.15 -24.15
CA MET A 1 4.65 21.51 -24.99
C MET A 1 5.98 21.24 -24.26
N ASN A 2 6.10 21.45 -22.93
CA ASN A 2 7.37 21.34 -22.20
C ASN A 2 7.46 20.24 -21.12
N LEU A 3 6.46 19.35 -20.97
CA LEU A 3 6.54 18.21 -20.02
C LEU A 3 7.22 16.96 -20.61
N LYS A 4 7.34 16.83 -21.94
CA LYS A 4 8.07 15.73 -22.59
C LYS A 4 9.60 15.91 -22.57
N ARG A 5 10.12 17.14 -22.37
CA ARG A 5 11.57 17.41 -22.39
C ARG A 5 12.27 17.09 -21.06
N GLN A 6 11.59 17.22 -19.92
CA GLN A 6 12.16 16.81 -18.62
C GLN A 6 12.25 15.28 -18.45
N ALA A 7 11.38 14.51 -19.10
CA ALA A 7 11.49 13.05 -19.12
C ALA A 7 12.69 12.54 -19.95
N SER A 8 13.15 13.32 -20.94
CA SER A 8 14.22 12.93 -21.86
C SER A 8 15.64 13.21 -21.34
N TYR A 9 15.81 14.05 -20.31
CA TYR A 9 17.13 14.34 -19.73
C TYR A 9 17.60 13.30 -18.71
N HIS A 10 16.69 12.43 -18.22
CA HIS A 10 17.04 11.30 -17.36
C HIS A 10 17.42 10.02 -18.13
N GLU A 11 17.35 10.04 -19.46
CA GLU A 11 17.56 8.87 -20.33
C GLU A 11 18.95 8.82 -21.00
N ALA A 12 19.89 9.71 -20.63
CA ALA A 12 21.20 9.82 -21.31
C ALA A 12 22.45 9.67 -20.41
N LEU A 13 22.33 9.06 -19.23
CA LEU A 13 23.47 8.36 -18.65
C LEU A 13 23.24 6.86 -18.87
N ASP A 14 24.04 6.30 -19.77
CA ASP A 14 24.06 4.88 -20.09
C ASP A 14 24.70 4.11 -18.92
N TRP A 15 23.93 4.01 -17.83
CA TRP A 15 24.29 3.26 -16.64
C TRP A 15 24.27 1.75 -16.89
N ASP A 16 23.81 1.27 -18.05
CA ASP A 16 23.82 -0.17 -18.33
C ASP A 16 25.24 -0.65 -18.70
N LEU A 17 26.09 0.23 -19.25
CA LEU A 17 27.49 -0.08 -19.61
C LEU A 17 28.45 -0.21 -18.41
N ILE A 18 28.14 0.39 -17.25
CA ILE A 18 29.00 0.29 -16.04
C ILE A 18 28.68 -0.98 -15.22
N PHE A 19 27.53 -1.61 -15.45
CA PHE A 19 27.01 -2.66 -14.57
C PHE A 19 26.96 -4.06 -15.20
N ASP A 20 27.14 -4.20 -16.52
CA ASP A 20 27.19 -5.51 -17.20
C ASP A 20 28.50 -6.28 -16.92
N ASP A 21 29.59 -5.58 -16.58
CA ASP A 21 30.88 -6.21 -16.25
C ASP A 21 30.92 -6.87 -14.85
N HIS A 22 29.97 -6.54 -13.96
CA HIS A 22 29.90 -7.14 -12.62
C HIS A 22 28.95 -8.35 -12.55
N GLU A 23 28.10 -8.60 -13.55
CA GLU A 23 27.07 -9.66 -13.49
C GLU A 23 27.59 -11.05 -13.92
N LYS A 24 28.84 -11.15 -14.42
CA LYS A 24 29.44 -12.41 -14.90
C LYS A 24 30.30 -13.18 -13.89
N ASN A 25 30.51 -12.68 -12.66
CA ASN A 25 31.47 -13.27 -11.71
C ASN A 25 30.90 -13.83 -10.40
N ASP A 26 29.59 -13.84 -10.16
CA ASP A 26 29.04 -14.35 -8.89
C ASP A 26 28.85 -15.88 -8.92
N GLY A 27 29.93 -16.59 -8.59
CA GLY A 27 29.88 -17.97 -8.12
C GLY A 27 29.33 -18.02 -6.69
N ASP A 28 28.31 -18.85 -6.44
CA ASP A 28 27.80 -19.32 -5.13
C ASP A 28 27.83 -18.32 -3.94
N GLU A 29 27.60 -17.03 -4.20
CA GLU A 29 27.52 -16.04 -3.14
C GLU A 29 26.24 -16.25 -2.31
N LYS A 30 26.43 -16.49 -1.01
CA LYS A 30 25.35 -16.59 -0.04
C LYS A 30 24.51 -15.30 -0.08
N LEU A 31 23.26 -15.43 -0.52
CA LEU A 31 22.26 -14.36 -0.49
C LEU A 31 22.28 -13.60 0.85
N PRO A 32 22.33 -12.25 0.85
CA PRO A 32 22.39 -11.47 2.06
C PRO A 32 21.16 -11.74 2.96
N PHE A 33 21.36 -11.79 4.27
CA PHE A 33 20.36 -12.28 5.22
C PHE A 33 19.01 -11.54 5.17
N HIS A 34 19.01 -10.23 4.93
CA HIS A 34 17.76 -9.48 4.88
C HIS A 34 16.97 -9.79 3.60
N SER A 35 17.67 -9.95 2.47
CA SER A 35 17.10 -10.55 1.27
C SER A 35 16.53 -11.94 1.53
N ALA A 36 17.16 -12.76 2.39
CA ALA A 36 16.65 -14.09 2.75
C ALA A 36 15.37 -14.03 3.61
N VAL A 37 15.29 -13.12 4.59
CA VAL A 37 14.08 -12.91 5.42
C VAL A 37 12.94 -12.37 4.55
N LEU A 38 13.21 -11.35 3.74
CA LEU A 38 12.21 -10.81 2.82
C LEU A 38 11.78 -11.88 1.83
N GLN A 39 12.71 -12.64 1.23
CA GLN A 39 12.41 -13.77 0.36
C GLN A 39 11.59 -14.85 1.08
N GLN A 40 11.86 -15.14 2.36
CA GLN A 40 11.09 -16.12 3.13
C GLN A 40 9.66 -15.62 3.36
N ARG A 41 9.49 -14.36 3.78
CA ARG A 41 8.16 -13.74 3.97
C ARG A 41 7.41 -13.59 2.65
N MET A 42 8.14 -13.32 1.58
CA MET A 42 7.62 -13.36 0.23
C MET A 42 7.24 -14.75 -0.23
N LYS A 43 7.99 -15.79 0.12
CA LYS A 43 7.61 -17.18 -0.16
C LYS A 43 6.32 -17.51 0.58
N GLN A 44 6.16 -17.07 1.83
CA GLN A 44 4.90 -17.20 2.58
C GLN A 44 3.78 -16.41 1.93
N PHE A 45 4.02 -15.16 1.55
CA PHE A 45 3.08 -14.33 0.80
C PHE A 45 2.68 -14.98 -0.52
N PHE A 46 3.64 -15.51 -1.27
CA PHE A 46 3.40 -16.19 -2.53
C PHE A 46 2.64 -17.50 -2.34
N LEU A 47 2.88 -18.21 -1.23
CA LEU A 47 2.10 -19.37 -0.83
C LEU A 47 0.64 -19.01 -0.54
N VAL A 48 0.40 -17.92 0.21
CA VAL A 48 -0.95 -17.41 0.45
C VAL A 48 -1.59 -16.94 -0.85
N SER A 49 -0.88 -16.17 -1.68
CA SER A 49 -1.38 -15.68 -2.97
C SER A 49 -1.63 -16.81 -3.98
N ARG A 50 -0.97 -17.96 -3.83
CA ARG A 50 -1.22 -19.17 -4.61
C ARG A 50 -2.61 -19.75 -4.34
N PHE A 51 -3.14 -19.62 -3.12
CA PHE A 51 -4.53 -20.00 -2.84
C PHE A 51 -5.52 -19.12 -3.60
N PHE A 52 -5.18 -17.84 -3.79
CA PHE A 52 -5.94 -16.91 -4.63
C PHE A 52 -5.48 -16.92 -6.09
N CYS A 53 -4.71 -17.96 -6.45
CA CYS A 53 -4.22 -18.26 -7.78
C CYS A 53 -3.46 -17.13 -8.50
N ALA A 54 -2.93 -16.20 -7.72
CA ALA A 54 -1.92 -15.26 -8.15
C ALA A 54 -0.54 -15.94 -8.05
N ARG A 55 -0.13 -16.72 -9.07
CA ARG A 55 1.24 -17.24 -9.13
C ARG A 55 2.17 -16.21 -9.76
N PHE A 56 3.24 -15.90 -9.03
CA PHE A 56 4.27 -14.94 -9.44
C PHE A 56 5.56 -15.59 -9.93
N LYS A 57 5.58 -16.90 -10.21
CA LYS A 57 6.80 -17.57 -10.65
C LYS A 57 7.05 -17.28 -12.15
N PRO A 58 8.13 -16.57 -12.50
CA PRO A 58 8.45 -16.27 -13.89
C PRO A 58 8.97 -17.49 -14.66
N SER A 59 9.27 -18.59 -13.97
CA SER A 59 9.65 -19.89 -14.55
C SER A 59 8.46 -20.81 -14.82
N ASP A 60 7.23 -20.41 -14.45
CA ASP A 60 6.08 -21.28 -14.68
C ASP A 60 5.85 -21.47 -16.19
N PRO A 61 5.50 -22.69 -16.65
CA PRO A 61 5.26 -22.98 -18.05
C PRO A 61 4.11 -22.13 -18.60
N PRO A 62 4.07 -21.84 -19.91
CA PRO A 62 3.12 -20.92 -20.52
C PRO A 62 1.66 -21.29 -20.22
N TRP A 63 1.33 -22.59 -20.23
CA TRP A 63 -0.01 -23.09 -19.91
C TRP A 63 -0.51 -22.70 -18.51
N THR A 64 0.36 -22.80 -17.50
CA THR A 64 0.02 -22.40 -16.12
C THR A 64 -0.27 -20.91 -16.03
N ARG A 65 0.44 -20.07 -16.80
CA ARG A 65 0.19 -18.62 -16.83
C ARG A 65 -1.16 -18.31 -17.46
N ILE A 66 -1.49 -18.96 -18.58
CA ILE A 66 -2.78 -18.80 -19.25
C ILE A 66 -3.92 -19.22 -18.31
N LYS A 67 -3.79 -20.38 -17.64
CA LYS A 67 -4.79 -20.84 -16.66
C LYS A 67 -5.02 -19.83 -15.53
N ASN A 68 -3.95 -19.29 -14.94
CA ASN A 68 -4.07 -18.32 -13.86
C ASN A 68 -4.68 -17.00 -14.35
N GLN A 69 -4.29 -16.53 -15.54
CA GLN A 69 -4.88 -15.33 -16.15
C GLN A 69 -6.37 -15.52 -16.44
N LEU A 70 -6.76 -16.68 -16.96
CA LEU A 70 -8.16 -16.99 -17.26
C LEU A 70 -8.99 -17.01 -15.98
N MET A 71 -8.54 -17.71 -14.95
CA MET A 71 -9.31 -17.79 -13.71
C MET A 71 -9.28 -16.48 -12.91
N MET A 72 -8.21 -15.68 -12.96
CA MET A 72 -8.23 -14.30 -12.44
C MET A 72 -9.19 -13.42 -13.25
N GLY A 73 -9.29 -13.63 -14.57
CA GLY A 73 -10.27 -12.99 -15.44
C GLY A 73 -11.70 -13.36 -15.08
N VAL A 74 -11.98 -14.62 -14.75
CA VAL A 74 -13.29 -15.07 -14.25
C VAL A 74 -13.63 -14.41 -12.91
N ILE A 75 -12.69 -14.39 -11.97
CA ILE A 75 -12.88 -13.72 -10.67
C ILE A 75 -13.16 -12.23 -10.87
N LEU A 76 -12.39 -11.54 -11.71
CA LEU A 76 -12.59 -10.13 -12.02
C LEU A 76 -13.91 -9.88 -12.74
N GLY A 77 -14.28 -10.71 -13.72
CA GLY A 77 -15.57 -10.63 -14.41
C GLY A 77 -16.74 -10.77 -13.44
N GLY A 78 -16.65 -11.72 -12.50
CA GLY A 78 -17.59 -11.86 -11.40
C GLY A 78 -17.65 -10.61 -10.52
N CYS A 79 -16.50 -10.08 -10.09
CA CYS A 79 -16.44 -8.86 -9.27
C CYS A 79 -17.07 -7.64 -9.98
N ILE A 80 -16.85 -7.49 -11.28
CA ILE A 80 -17.44 -6.41 -12.09
C ILE A 80 -18.96 -6.59 -12.20
N LEU A 81 -19.42 -7.80 -12.48
CA LEU A 81 -20.86 -8.10 -12.56
C LEU A 81 -21.55 -7.81 -11.22
N PHE A 82 -20.94 -8.24 -10.11
CA PHE A 82 -21.45 -7.93 -8.76
C PHE A 82 -21.36 -6.45 -8.42
N LEU A 83 -20.35 -5.72 -8.90
CA LEU A 83 -20.28 -4.27 -8.72
C LEU A 83 -21.45 -3.56 -9.42
N PHE A 84 -21.79 -3.95 -10.65
CA PHE A 84 -22.96 -3.42 -11.36
C PHE A 84 -24.26 -3.78 -10.66
N PHE A 85 -24.39 -5.03 -10.24
CA PHE A 85 -25.56 -5.51 -9.50
C PHE A 85 -25.74 -4.76 -8.17
N ASP A 86 -24.67 -4.63 -7.38
CA ASP A 86 -24.68 -3.92 -6.09
C ASP A 86 -25.01 -2.44 -6.27
N SER A 87 -24.51 -1.82 -7.34
CA SER A 87 -24.87 -0.45 -7.71
C SER A 87 -26.35 -0.35 -8.04
N PHE A 88 -26.86 -1.22 -8.91
CA PHE A 88 -28.28 -1.25 -9.28
C PHE A 88 -29.19 -1.43 -8.05
N VAL A 89 -28.89 -2.40 -7.18
CA VAL A 89 -29.66 -2.65 -5.95
C VAL A 89 -29.58 -1.45 -5.00
N THR A 90 -28.40 -0.87 -4.80
CA THR A 90 -28.22 0.27 -3.89
C THR A 90 -28.99 1.50 -4.35
N PHE A 91 -28.98 1.80 -5.65
CA PHE A 91 -29.67 2.97 -6.19
C PHE A 91 -31.17 2.76 -6.43
N SER A 92 -31.64 1.51 -6.50
CA SER A 92 -33.08 1.21 -6.64
C SER A 92 -33.83 1.19 -5.31
N HIS A 93 -33.19 0.87 -4.19
CA HIS A 93 -33.85 0.64 -2.89
C HIS A 93 -33.91 1.88 -1.97
N GLY A 94 -33.85 3.09 -2.53
CA GLY A 94 -34.05 4.36 -1.80
C GLY A 94 -32.86 4.86 -0.96
N LEU A 95 -32.93 6.15 -0.58
CA LEU A 95 -31.83 6.90 0.07
C LEU A 95 -31.44 6.38 1.47
N ASP A 96 -32.35 5.70 2.18
CA ASP A 96 -32.13 5.28 3.57
C ASP A 96 -31.11 4.14 3.71
N ARG A 97 -30.93 3.32 2.68
CA ARG A 97 -29.95 2.22 2.62
C ARG A 97 -28.71 2.56 1.79
N ALA A 98 -28.69 3.74 1.17
CA ALA A 98 -27.59 4.20 0.33
C ALA A 98 -26.21 4.17 1.02
N PRO A 99 -26.04 4.58 2.31
CA PRO A 99 -24.71 4.61 2.92
C PRO A 99 -24.02 3.24 2.98
N THR A 100 -24.74 2.22 3.43
CA THR A 100 -24.22 0.84 3.51
C THR A 100 -23.93 0.26 2.13
N GLY A 101 -24.83 0.49 1.16
CA GLY A 101 -24.61 0.05 -0.22
C GLY A 101 -23.39 0.72 -0.87
N VAL A 102 -23.18 2.01 -0.64
CA VAL A 102 -22.01 2.75 -1.13
C VAL A 102 -20.71 2.23 -0.52
N VAL A 103 -20.69 1.87 0.77
CA VAL A 103 -19.53 1.19 1.40
C VAL A 103 -19.18 -0.11 0.68
N PHE A 104 -20.19 -0.96 0.39
CA PHE A 104 -19.98 -2.22 -0.33
C PHE A 104 -19.49 -2.02 -1.76
N ILE A 105 -20.12 -1.11 -2.51
CA ILE A 105 -19.70 -0.73 -3.87
C ILE A 105 -18.24 -0.27 -3.84
N SER A 106 -17.87 0.55 -2.86
CA SER A 106 -16.53 1.11 -2.75
C SER A 106 -15.49 0.02 -2.46
N PHE A 107 -15.80 -0.94 -1.59
CA PHE A 107 -14.93 -2.09 -1.36
C PHE A 107 -14.80 -3.01 -2.58
N ASN A 108 -15.90 -3.28 -3.29
CA ASN A 108 -15.88 -4.06 -4.52
C ASN A 108 -15.08 -3.35 -5.63
N MET A 109 -15.18 -2.02 -5.70
CA MET A 109 -14.35 -1.17 -6.57
C MET A 109 -12.86 -1.27 -6.22
N GLN A 110 -12.51 -1.21 -4.94
CA GLN A 110 -11.14 -1.40 -4.47
C GLN A 110 -10.60 -2.78 -4.84
N ALA A 111 -11.35 -3.83 -4.55
CA ALA A 111 -10.94 -5.19 -4.84
C ALA A 111 -10.77 -5.48 -6.33
N THR A 112 -11.73 -5.03 -7.14
CA THR A 112 -11.67 -5.16 -8.59
C THR A 112 -10.42 -4.46 -9.15
N PHE A 113 -10.16 -3.23 -8.69
CA PHE A 113 -8.97 -2.49 -9.10
C PHE A 113 -7.67 -3.14 -8.65
N SER A 114 -7.60 -3.65 -7.42
CA SER A 114 -6.47 -4.45 -6.93
C SER A 114 -6.19 -5.66 -7.82
N GLY A 115 -7.23 -6.37 -8.26
CA GLY A 115 -7.06 -7.49 -9.18
C GLY A 115 -6.53 -7.08 -10.55
N PHE A 116 -7.02 -5.98 -11.13
CA PHE A 116 -6.50 -5.43 -12.38
C PHE A 116 -5.02 -5.04 -12.26
N CYS A 117 -4.65 -4.32 -11.19
CA CYS A 117 -3.27 -3.96 -10.92
C CYS A 117 -2.39 -5.19 -10.77
N LEU A 118 -2.86 -6.22 -10.07
CA LEU A 118 -2.09 -7.45 -9.87
C LEU A 118 -1.78 -8.16 -11.19
N ILE A 119 -2.79 -8.33 -12.06
CA ILE A 119 -2.62 -8.93 -13.39
C ILE A 119 -1.66 -8.07 -14.24
N TYR A 120 -1.83 -6.75 -14.20
CA TYR A 120 -1.00 -5.81 -14.94
C TYR A 120 0.48 -5.91 -14.52
N TRP A 121 0.75 -5.87 -13.22
CA TRP A 121 2.11 -5.96 -12.66
C TRP A 121 2.75 -7.32 -12.93
N GLN A 122 1.95 -8.39 -12.89
CA GLN A 122 2.40 -9.74 -13.26
C GLN A 122 2.79 -9.82 -14.73
N LYS A 123 1.95 -9.32 -15.65
CA LYS A 123 2.20 -9.33 -17.09
C LYS A 123 3.48 -8.55 -17.44
N ARG A 124 3.70 -7.41 -16.77
CA ARG A 124 4.88 -6.56 -16.98
C ARG A 124 6.13 -7.01 -16.21
N LYS A 125 6.05 -8.08 -15.40
CA LYS A 125 7.14 -8.54 -14.50
C LYS A 125 7.68 -7.45 -13.56
N GLN A 126 6.88 -6.43 -13.26
CA GLN A 126 7.30 -5.24 -12.52
C GLN A 126 7.72 -5.59 -11.09
N LEU A 127 6.93 -6.45 -10.42
CA LEU A 127 7.25 -6.92 -9.07
C LEU A 127 8.58 -7.69 -9.04
N LYS A 128 8.84 -8.56 -10.03
CA LYS A 128 10.13 -9.28 -10.13
C LYS A 128 11.30 -8.30 -10.25
N SER A 129 11.18 -7.31 -11.12
CA SER A 129 12.19 -6.27 -11.29
C SER A 129 12.42 -5.49 -10.00
N LEU A 130 11.36 -5.08 -9.31
CA LEU A 130 11.44 -4.39 -8.03
C LEU A 130 12.14 -5.24 -6.96
N PHE A 131 11.83 -6.54 -6.90
CA PHE A 131 12.50 -7.44 -5.95
C PHE A 131 13.98 -7.61 -6.23
N ASN A 132 14.37 -7.75 -7.50
CA ASN A 132 15.78 -7.83 -7.85
C ASN A 132 16.52 -6.56 -7.44
N LEU A 133 15.92 -5.39 -7.64
CA LEU A 133 16.49 -4.11 -7.18
C LEU A 133 16.60 -4.06 -5.66
N PHE A 134 15.57 -4.54 -4.95
CA PHE A 134 15.57 -4.60 -3.50
C PHE A 134 16.69 -5.50 -2.95
N VAL A 135 16.88 -6.68 -3.54
CA VAL A 135 17.98 -7.59 -3.18
C VAL A 135 19.34 -6.94 -3.43
N LYS A 136 19.51 -6.25 -4.56
CA LYS A 136 20.76 -5.52 -4.90
C LYS A 136 21.00 -4.29 -4.00
N ALA A 137 19.97 -3.75 -3.36
CA ALA A 137 20.04 -2.61 -2.46
C ALA A 137 20.24 -3.01 -0.98
N ASP A 138 20.13 -4.30 -0.65
CA ASP A 138 20.29 -4.82 0.72
C ASP A 138 21.67 -4.45 1.26
N SER A 139 21.68 -3.74 2.38
CA SER A 139 22.89 -3.29 3.05
C SER A 139 23.63 -4.37 3.81
N GLY A 140 23.04 -5.54 4.04
CA GLY A 140 23.63 -6.63 4.82
C GLY A 140 23.91 -6.30 6.30
N ASN A 141 23.54 -5.10 6.75
CA ASN A 141 23.98 -4.57 8.04
C ASN A 141 23.36 -5.34 9.22
N GLU A 142 24.21 -6.06 9.96
CA GLU A 142 23.82 -6.95 11.06
C GLU A 142 22.99 -6.28 12.14
N ARG A 143 23.29 -5.00 12.42
CA ARG A 143 22.63 -4.24 13.49
C ARG A 143 21.13 -4.07 13.22
N PHE A 144 20.77 -3.76 11.98
CA PHE A 144 19.38 -3.55 11.61
C PHE A 144 18.63 -4.86 11.35
N LYS A 145 19.31 -6.01 11.21
CA LYS A 145 18.66 -7.31 10.99
C LYS A 145 17.56 -7.61 12.02
N LYS A 146 17.83 -7.37 13.31
CA LYS A 146 16.84 -7.59 14.39
C LYS A 146 15.66 -6.62 14.30
N GLU A 147 15.92 -5.34 14.05
CA GLU A 147 14.88 -4.31 13.92
C GLU A 147 13.98 -4.56 12.71
N ILE A 148 14.58 -4.93 11.58
CA ILE A 148 13.87 -5.24 10.34
C ILE A 148 13.02 -6.51 10.50
N LEU A 149 13.59 -7.57 11.07
CA LEU A 149 12.84 -8.80 11.34
C LEU A 149 11.66 -8.53 12.29
N SER A 150 11.88 -7.72 13.31
CA SER A 150 10.84 -7.30 14.25
C SER A 150 9.76 -6.46 13.56
N ALA A 151 10.13 -5.56 12.65
CA ALA A 151 9.18 -4.78 11.86
C ALA A 151 8.35 -5.64 10.90
N HIS A 152 8.99 -6.54 10.13
CA HIS A 152 8.27 -7.49 9.28
C HIS A 152 7.37 -8.41 10.09
N ARG A 153 7.80 -8.86 11.28
CA ARG A 153 6.96 -9.63 12.19
C ARG A 153 5.74 -8.82 12.64
N ARG A 154 5.89 -7.54 12.99
CA ARG A 154 4.75 -6.66 13.33
C ARG A 154 3.79 -6.48 12.15
N VAL A 155 4.32 -6.26 10.94
CA VAL A 155 3.52 -6.14 9.72
C VAL A 155 2.78 -7.45 9.43
N PHE A 156 3.42 -8.60 9.66
CA PHE A 156 2.81 -9.92 9.49
C PHE A 156 1.76 -10.24 10.58
N ILE A 157 1.97 -9.87 11.84
CA ILE A 157 0.97 -10.05 12.89
C ILE A 157 -0.27 -9.22 12.58
N ARG A 158 -0.09 -7.94 12.21
CA ARG A 158 -1.18 -7.10 11.69
C ARG A 158 -1.85 -7.78 10.51
N PHE A 159 -1.06 -8.44 9.66
CA PHE A 159 -1.60 -9.16 8.53
C PHE A 159 -2.57 -10.28 8.94
N CYS A 160 -2.17 -11.10 9.90
CA CYS A 160 -3.00 -12.18 10.43
C CYS A 160 -4.25 -11.67 11.15
N VAL A 161 -4.14 -10.60 11.93
CA VAL A 161 -5.30 -10.00 12.63
C VAL A 161 -6.35 -9.52 11.64
N MET A 162 -5.93 -8.79 10.62
CA MET A 162 -6.82 -8.29 9.57
C MET A 162 -7.39 -9.42 8.69
N LEU A 163 -6.62 -10.50 8.48
CA LEU A 163 -7.15 -11.71 7.85
C LEU A 163 -8.22 -12.38 8.73
N GLY A 164 -8.04 -12.38 10.05
CA GLY A 164 -9.06 -12.82 11.01
C GLY A 164 -10.33 -11.95 10.95
N ILE A 165 -10.19 -10.63 10.86
CA ILE A 165 -11.33 -9.71 10.65
C ILE A 165 -12.03 -10.02 9.33
N LEU A 166 -11.28 -10.28 8.25
CA LEU A 166 -11.86 -10.67 6.98
C LEU A 166 -12.65 -11.98 7.11
N PHE A 167 -12.06 -13.03 7.69
CA PHE A 167 -12.77 -14.30 7.93
C PHE A 167 -14.02 -14.10 8.78
N TRP A 168 -13.95 -13.23 9.79
CA TRP A 168 -15.11 -12.89 10.59
C TRP A 168 -16.18 -12.19 9.76
N MET A 169 -15.84 -11.22 8.89
CA MET A 169 -16.80 -10.59 7.99
C MET A 169 -17.46 -11.62 7.06
N ILE A 170 -16.67 -12.54 6.50
CA ILE A 170 -17.17 -13.64 5.65
C ILE A 170 -18.10 -14.55 6.44
N ALA A 171 -17.75 -14.91 7.67
CA ALA A 171 -18.57 -15.74 8.53
C ALA A 171 -19.92 -15.06 8.83
N GLN A 172 -19.94 -13.75 9.07
CA GLN A 172 -21.20 -12.99 9.23
C GLN A 172 -22.08 -13.10 7.98
N PHE A 173 -21.52 -13.03 6.77
CA PHE A 173 -22.28 -13.22 5.53
C PHE A 173 -22.84 -14.63 5.40
N VAL A 174 -22.04 -15.66 5.71
CA VAL A 174 -22.46 -17.06 5.61
C VAL A 174 -23.55 -17.37 6.64
N VAL A 175 -23.36 -16.97 7.89
CA VAL A 175 -24.38 -17.09 8.96
C VAL A 175 -25.64 -16.33 8.54
N GLY A 176 -25.50 -15.12 8.00
CA GLY A 176 -26.61 -14.33 7.51
C GLY A 176 -27.42 -15.04 6.41
N ALA A 177 -26.73 -15.71 5.48
CA ALA A 177 -27.35 -16.47 4.41
C ALA A 177 -28.02 -17.77 4.89
N ILE A 178 -27.42 -18.48 5.86
CA ILE A 178 -27.92 -19.77 6.37
C ILE A 178 -29.15 -19.58 7.25
N PHE A 179 -29.09 -18.64 8.18
CA PHE A 179 -30.16 -18.44 9.16
C PHE A 179 -31.32 -17.58 8.62
N ASP A 180 -31.34 -17.35 7.30
CA ASP A 180 -32.24 -16.40 6.64
C ASP A 180 -32.34 -15.13 7.48
N TRP A 181 -31.16 -14.56 7.80
CA TRP A 181 -31.00 -13.34 8.59
C TRP A 181 -31.59 -12.20 7.77
N ARG A 182 -32.92 -12.12 7.78
CA ARG A 182 -33.76 -11.06 7.27
C ARG A 182 -34.15 -10.07 8.39
N PRO A 183 -33.30 -9.64 9.34
CA PRO A 183 -33.74 -8.57 10.19
C PRO A 183 -33.88 -7.35 9.29
N HIS A 184 -35.12 -6.90 9.15
CA HIS A 184 -35.48 -5.59 8.64
C HIS A 184 -35.29 -5.32 7.14
N MET A 185 -34.74 -6.26 6.36
CA MET A 185 -34.66 -6.12 4.89
C MET A 185 -35.94 -6.55 4.15
N ALA A 186 -36.85 -7.29 4.81
CA ALA A 186 -37.95 -8.01 4.17
C ALA A 186 -39.36 -7.54 4.54
N ASN A 187 -39.53 -6.25 4.90
CA ASN A 187 -40.87 -5.68 5.12
C ASN A 187 -41.50 -5.04 3.88
N GLU A 188 -40.83 -5.08 2.72
CA GLU A 188 -41.47 -4.69 1.46
C GLU A 188 -41.36 -5.82 0.45
N GLU A 189 -42.46 -5.95 -0.28
CA GLU A 189 -42.90 -7.15 -0.96
C GLU A 189 -41.90 -7.66 -1.99
N LYS A 190 -41.82 -9.01 -2.04
CA LYS A 190 -41.63 -9.82 -3.23
C LYS A 190 -40.84 -9.13 -4.34
N HIS A 191 -39.53 -9.31 -4.41
CA HIS A 191 -38.84 -9.58 -5.67
C HIS A 191 -37.36 -9.95 -5.42
N PHE A 192 -36.99 -11.15 -5.90
CA PHE A 192 -35.80 -11.38 -6.71
C PHE A 192 -34.42 -11.69 -6.11
N VAL A 193 -34.29 -12.22 -4.89
CA VAL A 193 -33.01 -12.84 -4.51
C VAL A 193 -33.26 -14.22 -3.88
N GLU A 194 -33.19 -15.26 -4.71
CA GLU A 194 -33.09 -16.65 -4.22
C GLU A 194 -31.85 -16.79 -3.33
N GLY A 195 -31.92 -17.59 -2.26
CA GLY A 195 -30.80 -17.78 -1.31
C GLY A 195 -29.48 -18.21 -1.97
N SER A 196 -29.56 -18.87 -3.15
CA SER A 196 -28.43 -19.20 -4.01
C SER A 196 -27.63 -17.97 -4.45
N GLN A 197 -28.30 -16.86 -4.77
CA GLN A 197 -27.65 -15.62 -5.23
C GLN A 197 -26.93 -14.90 -4.09
N ILE A 198 -27.48 -14.93 -2.86
CA ILE A 198 -26.84 -14.36 -1.66
C ILE A 198 -25.53 -15.09 -1.36
N PHE A 199 -25.54 -16.43 -1.47
CA PHE A 199 -24.35 -17.24 -1.27
C PHE A 199 -23.27 -16.93 -2.31
N VAL A 200 -23.64 -16.92 -3.61
CA VAL A 200 -22.70 -16.64 -4.70
C VAL A 200 -22.11 -15.23 -4.56
N ARG A 201 -22.95 -14.22 -4.28
CA ARG A 201 -22.50 -12.83 -4.03
C ARG A 201 -21.49 -12.77 -2.88
N SER A 202 -21.83 -13.39 -1.74
CA SER A 202 -20.97 -13.41 -0.55
C SER A 202 -19.62 -14.06 -0.85
N PHE A 203 -19.62 -15.17 -1.61
CA PHE A 203 -18.41 -15.86 -2.02
C PHE A 203 -17.50 -14.98 -2.90
N PHE A 204 -18.04 -14.33 -3.93
CA PHE A 204 -17.24 -13.45 -4.79
C PHE A 204 -16.71 -12.22 -4.05
N CYS A 205 -17.54 -11.57 -3.22
CA CYS A 205 -17.09 -10.48 -2.36
C CYS A 205 -15.91 -10.92 -1.46
N SER A 206 -16.03 -12.09 -0.82
CA SER A 206 -14.98 -12.63 0.06
C SER A 206 -13.62 -12.79 -0.66
N ILE A 207 -13.64 -13.34 -1.87
CA ILE A 207 -12.45 -13.49 -2.71
C ILE A 207 -11.89 -12.13 -3.10
N ALA A 208 -12.76 -11.20 -3.50
CA ALA A 208 -12.40 -9.85 -3.90
C ALA A 208 -11.70 -9.11 -2.75
N PHE A 209 -12.28 -9.15 -1.54
CA PHE A 209 -11.68 -8.57 -0.35
C PHE A 209 -10.34 -9.20 0.00
N ALA A 210 -10.22 -10.52 -0.07
CA ALA A 210 -8.95 -11.21 0.19
C ALA A 210 -7.87 -10.77 -0.81
N LEU A 211 -8.23 -10.63 -2.09
CA LEU A 211 -7.34 -10.14 -3.13
C LEU A 211 -6.89 -8.70 -2.86
N HIS A 212 -7.83 -7.79 -2.57
CA HIS A 212 -7.53 -6.41 -2.18
C HIS A 212 -6.50 -6.36 -1.04
N TYR A 213 -6.78 -7.16 -0.02
CA TYR A 213 -6.02 -7.23 1.20
C TYR A 213 -4.59 -7.76 0.99
N ILE A 214 -4.43 -8.78 0.15
CA ILE A 214 -3.12 -9.30 -0.27
C ILE A 214 -2.31 -8.22 -0.97
N VAL A 215 -2.93 -7.46 -1.87
CA VAL A 215 -2.23 -6.40 -2.61
C VAL A 215 -1.82 -5.25 -1.68
N MET A 216 -2.67 -4.87 -0.74
CA MET A 216 -2.32 -3.90 0.30
C MET A 216 -1.16 -4.37 1.17
N HIS A 217 -1.17 -5.63 1.60
CA HIS A 217 -0.08 -6.17 2.39
C HIS A 217 1.25 -6.17 1.64
N LEU A 218 1.23 -6.52 0.35
CA LEU A 218 2.41 -6.47 -0.52
C LEU A 218 3.01 -5.06 -0.56
N TYR A 219 2.17 -4.04 -0.77
CA TYR A 219 2.59 -2.64 -0.76
C TYR A 219 3.22 -2.24 0.58
N VAL A 220 2.55 -2.53 1.70
CA VAL A 220 3.05 -2.18 3.04
C VAL A 220 4.37 -2.88 3.34
N MET A 221 4.50 -4.16 2.97
CA MET A 221 5.73 -4.93 3.18
C MET A 221 6.90 -4.33 2.42
N LEU A 222 6.70 -4.00 1.15
CA LEU A 222 7.72 -3.40 0.28
C LEU A 222 8.13 -2.01 0.75
N ALA A 223 7.16 -1.13 1.00
CA ALA A 223 7.43 0.23 1.49
C ALA A 223 8.13 0.23 2.85
N THR A 224 7.74 -0.67 3.76
CA THR A 224 8.40 -0.84 5.06
C THR A 224 9.83 -1.37 4.88
N GLY A 225 10.07 -2.31 3.97
CA GLY A 225 11.41 -2.79 3.67
C GLY A 225 12.33 -1.66 3.19
N VAL A 226 11.84 -0.83 2.24
CA VAL A 226 12.61 0.31 1.72
C VAL A 226 12.86 1.36 2.79
N PHE A 227 11.88 1.62 3.66
CA PHE A 227 12.06 2.50 4.82
C PHE A 227 13.22 2.06 5.71
N TRP A 228 13.32 0.76 6.00
CA TRP A 228 14.40 0.25 6.83
C TRP A 228 15.77 0.29 6.17
N GLU A 229 15.84 -0.01 4.86
CA GLU A 229 17.10 0.16 4.12
C GLU A 229 17.54 1.62 4.08
N MET A 230 16.60 2.56 3.94
CA MET A 230 16.92 3.98 4.00
C MET A 230 17.40 4.40 5.39
N LYS A 231 16.80 3.86 6.46
CA LYS A 231 17.28 4.08 7.83
C LYS A 231 18.69 3.49 8.06
N ALA A 232 18.97 2.32 7.49
CA ALA A 232 20.30 1.72 7.54
C ALA A 232 21.34 2.53 6.75
N PHE A 233 20.94 3.12 5.62
CA PHE A 233 21.73 4.08 4.86
C PHE A 233 22.01 5.36 5.67
N ASN A 234 21.00 5.96 6.28
CA ASN A 234 21.15 7.13 7.16
C ASN A 234 22.13 6.88 8.30
N TRP A 235 22.08 5.68 8.89
CA TRP A 235 23.02 5.30 9.94
C TRP A 235 24.46 5.15 9.42
N MET A 236 24.65 4.56 8.24
CA MET A 236 25.96 4.45 7.59
C MET A 236 26.54 5.84 7.29
N LEU A 237 25.70 6.76 6.81
CA LEU A 237 26.07 8.14 6.54
C LEU A 237 26.49 8.90 7.81
N ALA A 238 25.77 8.70 8.91
CA ALA A 238 26.10 9.29 10.20
C ALA A 238 27.42 8.74 10.77
N LYS A 239 27.73 7.46 10.54
CA LYS A 239 28.95 6.82 11.05
C LYS A 239 30.20 7.11 10.19
N LEU A 240 30.04 7.69 9.01
CA LEU A 240 31.16 7.99 8.12
C LEU A 240 32.26 8.83 8.81
N SER A 241 31.88 9.66 9.79
CA SER A 241 32.81 10.47 10.60
C SER A 241 33.85 9.66 11.38
N ASP A 242 33.56 8.39 11.69
CA ASP A 242 34.36 7.61 12.64
C ASP A 242 35.41 6.72 11.94
N GLU A 243 35.34 6.57 10.62
CA GLU A 243 36.22 5.65 9.87
C GLU A 243 37.59 6.27 9.60
N LYS A 244 38.66 5.69 10.16
CA LYS A 244 40.02 6.25 10.10
C LYS A 244 40.81 5.86 8.83
N HIS A 245 40.42 4.80 8.14
CA HIS A 245 41.08 4.37 6.91
C HIS A 245 40.13 4.38 5.71
N ASP A 246 40.61 4.99 4.63
CA ASP A 246 40.00 5.09 3.30
C ASP A 246 38.59 5.72 3.21
N PHE A 247 38.46 6.89 3.82
CA PHE A 247 37.24 7.72 3.82
C PHE A 247 36.65 7.95 2.43
N LYS A 248 37.51 8.06 1.40
CA LYS A 248 37.11 8.27 0.01
C LYS A 248 36.40 7.05 -0.57
N VAL A 249 36.88 5.83 -0.27
CA VAL A 249 36.21 4.59 -0.68
C VAL A 249 34.86 4.44 0.00
N SER A 250 34.78 4.70 1.31
CA SER A 250 33.51 4.66 2.05
C SER A 250 32.49 5.65 1.47
N LEU A 251 32.91 6.87 1.13
CA LEU A 251 32.03 7.88 0.55
C LEU A 251 31.53 7.49 -0.86
N LYS A 252 32.37 6.86 -1.68
CA LYS A 252 31.97 6.30 -2.98
C LYS A 252 30.95 5.17 -2.82
N GLU A 253 31.16 4.28 -1.85
CA GLU A 253 30.22 3.19 -1.55
C GLU A 253 28.84 3.74 -1.13
N VAL A 254 28.83 4.77 -0.28
CA VAL A 254 27.60 5.47 0.13
C VAL A 254 26.84 6.04 -1.07
N ILE A 255 27.53 6.67 -2.04
CA ILE A 255 26.87 7.18 -3.26
C ILE A 255 26.26 6.06 -4.08
N LEU A 256 27.00 4.98 -4.34
CA LEU A 256 26.50 3.84 -5.11
C LEU A 256 25.28 3.22 -4.43
N LYS A 257 25.31 3.13 -3.10
CA LYS A 257 24.18 2.63 -2.31
C LYS A 257 22.98 3.56 -2.37
N HIS A 258 23.18 4.87 -2.27
CA HIS A 258 22.12 5.85 -2.44
C HIS A 258 21.47 5.71 -3.83
N ALA A 259 22.26 5.60 -4.90
CA ALA A 259 21.75 5.43 -6.26
C ALA A 259 20.88 4.16 -6.41
N ARG A 260 21.28 3.04 -5.81
CA ARG A 260 20.50 1.79 -5.80
C ARG A 260 19.19 1.93 -5.03
N LEU A 261 19.22 2.60 -3.87
CA LEU A 261 18.02 2.87 -3.07
C LEU A 261 17.05 3.81 -3.79
N THR A 262 17.57 4.89 -4.37
CA THR A 262 16.80 5.83 -5.19
C THR A 262 16.12 5.11 -6.36
N LYS A 263 16.85 4.25 -7.09
CA LYS A 263 16.27 3.42 -8.16
C LYS A 263 15.14 2.51 -7.65
N THR A 264 15.31 1.93 -6.46
CA THR A 264 14.29 1.08 -5.82
C THR A 264 13.05 1.89 -5.42
N ILE A 265 13.23 3.08 -4.83
CA ILE A 265 12.15 4.01 -4.44
C ILE A 265 11.38 4.48 -5.68
N VAL A 266 12.08 4.89 -6.74
CA VAL A 266 11.46 5.33 -8.00
C VAL A 266 10.66 4.19 -8.63
N GLN A 267 11.19 2.97 -8.65
CA GLN A 267 10.47 1.83 -9.19
C GLN A 267 9.26 1.45 -8.31
N LEU A 268 9.38 1.54 -6.99
CA LEU A 268 8.27 1.33 -6.05
C LEU A 268 7.15 2.36 -6.32
N ASN A 269 7.51 3.64 -6.44
CA ASN A 269 6.57 4.72 -6.76
C ASN A 269 5.91 4.49 -8.14
N ARG A 270 6.67 4.10 -9.17
CA ARG A 270 6.14 3.83 -10.50
C ARG A 270 5.10 2.70 -10.50
N ILE A 271 5.31 1.66 -9.70
CA ILE A 271 4.40 0.52 -9.62
C ILE A 271 3.12 0.87 -8.85
N PHE A 272 3.25 1.57 -7.72
CA PHE A 272 2.15 1.76 -6.78
C PHE A 272 1.50 3.15 -6.80
N SER A 273 2.02 4.15 -7.49
CA SER A 273 1.51 5.54 -7.43
C SER A 273 0.03 5.67 -7.83
N ILE A 274 -0.36 5.12 -8.99
CA ILE A 274 -1.75 5.11 -9.46
C ILE A 274 -2.63 4.31 -8.49
N TYR A 275 -2.08 3.19 -8.00
CA TYR A 275 -2.78 2.31 -7.08
C TYR A 275 -3.05 2.96 -5.73
N ALA A 276 -2.05 3.59 -5.13
CA ALA A 276 -2.17 4.35 -3.89
C ALA A 276 -3.16 5.51 -4.04
N PHE A 277 -3.12 6.24 -5.16
CA PHE A 277 -4.08 7.31 -5.44
C PHE A 277 -5.52 6.78 -5.44
N TYR A 278 -5.79 5.74 -6.23
CA TYR A 278 -7.12 5.14 -6.30
C TYR A 278 -7.59 4.63 -4.93
N MET A 279 -6.69 3.97 -4.19
CA MET A 279 -7.02 3.43 -2.87
C MET A 279 -7.32 4.52 -1.85
N VAL A 280 -6.56 5.60 -1.80
CA VAL A 280 -6.87 6.74 -0.92
C VAL A 280 -8.20 7.38 -1.35
N SER A 281 -8.40 7.61 -2.66
CA SER A 281 -9.60 8.26 -3.19
C SER A 281 -10.90 7.51 -2.90
N THR A 282 -10.84 6.18 -2.81
CA THR A 282 -12.00 5.33 -2.49
C THR A 282 -12.12 5.08 -0.99
N THR A 283 -11.00 4.95 -0.26
CA THR A 283 -11.02 4.69 1.20
C THR A 283 -11.59 5.87 1.98
N VAL A 284 -11.32 7.11 1.55
CA VAL A 284 -11.82 8.34 2.21
C VAL A 284 -13.37 8.37 2.20
N PRO A 285 -14.06 8.25 1.05
CA PRO A 285 -15.52 8.10 1.02
C PRO A 285 -16.02 6.88 1.80
N THR A 286 -15.39 5.71 1.67
CA THR A 286 -15.81 4.50 2.42
C THR A 286 -15.77 4.75 3.92
N PHE A 287 -14.69 5.34 4.43
CA PHE A 287 -14.52 5.67 5.84
C PHE A 287 -15.65 6.59 6.32
N LEU A 288 -15.97 7.61 5.53
CA LEU A 288 -17.02 8.56 5.82
C LEU A 288 -18.42 7.91 5.87
N PHE A 289 -18.79 7.12 4.84
CA PHE A 289 -20.08 6.46 4.81
C PHE A 289 -20.22 5.38 5.89
N SER A 290 -19.13 4.72 6.29
CA SER A 290 -19.11 3.83 7.45
C SER A 290 -19.39 4.57 8.75
N LEU A 291 -18.80 5.77 8.94
CA LEU A 291 -19.10 6.61 10.11
C LEU A 291 -20.55 7.09 10.14
N ILE A 292 -21.12 7.48 8.99
CA ILE A 292 -22.54 7.85 8.89
C ILE A 292 -23.43 6.66 9.27
N THR A 293 -23.10 5.46 8.80
CA THR A 293 -23.86 4.24 9.09
C THR A 293 -23.91 3.99 10.60
N ILE A 294 -22.78 4.13 11.29
CA ILE A 294 -22.69 4.02 12.75
C ILE A 294 -23.50 5.12 13.43
N ALA A 295 -23.38 6.37 12.97
CA ALA A 295 -24.06 7.52 13.58
C ALA A 295 -25.58 7.47 13.43
N ARG A 296 -26.11 6.92 12.32
CA ARG A 296 -27.56 6.88 12.04
C ARG A 296 -28.28 5.68 12.65
N ARG A 297 -27.60 4.57 12.95
CA ARG A 297 -28.26 3.30 13.27
C ARG A 297 -27.63 2.54 14.44
N ALA A 298 -27.36 3.22 15.55
CA ALA A 298 -26.67 2.64 16.69
C ALA A 298 -27.56 1.70 17.54
N THR A 299 -27.98 0.56 16.98
CA THR A 299 -28.17 -0.64 17.82
C THR A 299 -26.78 -1.24 18.08
N LEU A 300 -26.53 -1.77 19.28
CA LEU A 300 -25.25 -2.41 19.61
C LEU A 300 -24.89 -3.52 18.60
N PHE A 301 -25.90 -4.18 18.05
CA PHE A 301 -25.75 -5.20 17.03
C PHE A 301 -25.26 -4.66 15.68
N GLU A 302 -25.87 -3.57 15.17
CA GLU A 302 -25.41 -2.94 13.92
C GLU A 302 -24.03 -2.31 14.08
N ALA A 303 -23.72 -1.78 15.26
CA ALA A 303 -22.38 -1.32 15.59
C ALA A 303 -21.35 -2.47 15.55
N PHE A 304 -21.68 -3.63 16.11
CA PHE A 304 -20.81 -4.82 16.05
C PHE A 304 -20.52 -5.26 14.61
N LEU A 305 -21.51 -5.17 13.71
CA LEU A 305 -21.33 -5.47 12.29
C LEU A 305 -20.49 -4.42 11.54
N THR A 306 -20.61 -3.14 11.92
CA THR A 306 -20.00 -2.02 11.17
C THR A 306 -18.60 -1.68 11.67
N VAL A 307 -18.29 -1.83 12.96
CA VAL A 307 -17.00 -1.47 13.56
C VAL A 307 -15.81 -2.18 12.88
N PRO A 308 -15.86 -3.48 12.53
CA PRO A 308 -14.74 -4.13 11.86
C PRO A 308 -14.45 -3.56 10.47
N SER A 309 -15.48 -3.09 9.76
CA SER A 309 -15.29 -2.37 8.49
C SER A 309 -14.58 -1.02 8.69
N LEU A 310 -14.86 -0.32 9.80
CA LEU A 310 -14.19 0.93 10.16
C LEU A 310 -12.73 0.69 10.55
N ILE A 311 -12.46 -0.37 11.32
CA ILE A 311 -11.09 -0.81 11.64
C ILE A 311 -10.33 -1.11 10.35
N PHE A 312 -10.98 -1.81 9.40
CA PHE A 312 -10.39 -2.11 8.09
C PHE A 312 -10.08 -0.83 7.30
N CYS A 313 -11.03 0.11 7.21
CA CYS A 313 -10.80 1.39 6.53
C CYS A 313 -9.69 2.21 7.20
N THR A 314 -9.64 2.23 8.53
CA THR A 314 -8.59 2.92 9.30
C THR A 314 -7.22 2.33 8.99
N TYR A 315 -7.13 0.99 8.98
CA TYR A 315 -5.90 0.28 8.66
C TYR A 315 -5.49 0.48 7.19
N GLY A 316 -6.44 0.45 6.27
CA GLY A 316 -6.22 0.75 4.85
C GLY A 316 -5.67 2.16 4.68
N TYR A 317 -6.36 3.16 5.22
CA TYR A 317 -5.92 4.55 5.20
C TYR A 317 -4.52 4.73 5.78
N TYR A 318 -4.25 4.16 6.96
CA TYR A 318 -2.91 4.18 7.57
C TYR A 318 -1.86 3.56 6.65
N SER A 319 -2.17 2.43 6.02
CA SER A 319 -1.26 1.71 5.12
C SER A 319 -0.88 2.55 3.91
N TRP A 320 -1.86 3.19 3.27
CA TRP A 320 -1.65 4.01 2.06
C TRP A 320 -0.98 5.35 2.35
N THR A 321 -1.10 5.88 3.57
CA THR A 321 -0.69 7.25 3.88
C THR A 321 0.50 7.33 4.83
N VAL A 322 0.45 6.66 5.98
CA VAL A 322 1.46 6.80 7.04
C VAL A 322 2.76 6.08 6.69
N VAL A 323 2.67 4.90 6.07
CA VAL A 323 3.85 4.12 5.66
C VAL A 323 4.73 4.89 4.66
N PRO A 324 4.20 5.40 3.53
CA PRO A 324 5.00 6.20 2.60
C PRO A 324 5.47 7.53 3.20
N ALA A 325 4.68 8.19 4.06
CA ALA A 325 5.11 9.42 4.73
C ALA A 325 6.33 9.21 5.64
N LYS A 326 6.40 8.06 6.33
CA LYS A 326 7.59 7.68 7.11
C LYS A 326 8.81 7.44 6.23
N LEU A 327 8.63 6.80 5.08
CA LEU A 327 9.71 6.63 4.10
C LEU A 327 10.21 7.98 3.61
N HIS A 328 9.31 8.90 3.24
CA HIS A 328 9.66 10.24 2.78
C HIS A 328 10.43 11.03 3.84
N GLU A 329 10.02 10.96 5.11
CA GLU A 329 10.75 11.59 6.22
C GLU A 329 12.18 11.05 6.37
N GLU A 330 12.39 9.74 6.26
CA GLU A 330 13.73 9.16 6.31
C GLU A 330 14.60 9.55 5.11
N ILE A 331 14.00 9.72 3.92
CA ILE A 331 14.70 10.23 2.74
C ILE A 331 15.22 11.64 2.99
N TYR A 332 14.38 12.53 3.53
CA TYR A 332 14.76 13.92 3.83
C TYR A 332 15.83 14.03 4.92
N LYS A 333 15.87 13.10 5.88
CA LYS A 333 16.90 13.09 6.93
C LYS A 333 18.31 12.86 6.38
N SER A 334 18.47 12.15 5.26
CA SER A 334 19.79 11.84 4.70
C SER A 334 20.63 13.09 4.45
N LYS A 335 20.03 14.13 3.86
CA LYS A 335 20.73 15.39 3.56
C LYS A 335 21.21 16.06 4.85
N SER A 336 20.34 16.16 5.85
CA SER A 336 20.70 16.72 7.16
C SER A 336 21.87 15.96 7.80
N LEU A 337 21.87 14.63 7.73
CA LEU A 337 22.93 13.81 8.31
C LEU A 337 24.27 13.98 7.57
N LEU A 338 24.25 14.15 6.24
CA LEU A 338 25.45 14.51 5.49
C LEU A 338 25.99 15.89 5.90
N CYS A 339 25.11 16.87 6.02
CA CYS A 339 25.48 18.25 6.39
C CYS A 339 26.00 18.37 7.83
N MET A 340 25.55 17.51 8.74
CA MET A 340 26.01 17.48 10.14
C MET A 340 27.38 16.80 10.32
N ASN A 341 27.92 16.14 9.29
CA ASN A 341 29.20 15.45 9.40
C ASN A 341 30.36 16.43 9.16
N GLU A 342 30.82 17.10 10.22
CA GLU A 342 31.89 18.10 10.19
C GLU A 342 33.15 17.61 9.45
N ARG A 343 33.53 16.35 9.67
CA ARG A 343 34.71 15.73 9.04
C ARG A 343 34.66 15.72 7.50
N ILE A 344 33.47 15.66 6.91
CA ILE A 344 33.31 15.76 5.45
C ILE A 344 33.65 17.19 4.99
N TRP A 345 33.15 18.19 5.71
CA TRP A 345 33.21 19.60 5.31
C TRP A 345 34.51 20.29 5.69
N GLU A 346 35.20 19.79 6.71
CA GLU A 346 36.53 20.22 7.15
C GLU A 346 37.66 19.46 6.46
N SER A 347 37.35 18.54 5.55
CA SER A 347 38.38 17.77 4.83
C SER A 347 39.21 18.67 3.91
N GLU A 348 40.54 18.62 4.05
CA GLU A 348 41.47 19.32 3.16
C GLU A 348 41.52 18.71 1.74
N ASP A 349 41.01 17.48 1.57
CA ASP A 349 40.98 16.79 0.28
C ASP A 349 39.85 17.33 -0.61
N ARG A 350 40.24 18.02 -1.69
CA ARG A 350 39.32 18.59 -2.68
C ARG A 350 38.42 17.54 -3.33
N GLU A 351 38.90 16.31 -3.49
CA GLU A 351 38.11 15.24 -4.12
C GLU A 351 37.00 14.76 -3.19
N VAL A 352 37.30 14.59 -1.90
CA VAL A 352 36.30 14.24 -0.88
C VAL A 352 35.19 15.28 -0.83
N MET A 353 35.55 16.56 -0.85
CA MET A 353 34.61 17.68 -0.90
C MET A 353 33.77 17.69 -2.18
N ALA A 354 34.36 17.42 -3.35
CA ALA A 354 33.63 17.32 -4.61
C ALA A 354 32.62 16.16 -4.60
N ILE A 355 33.02 14.99 -4.09
CA ILE A 355 32.17 13.80 -3.97
C ILE A 355 31.01 14.09 -2.99
N ALA A 356 31.30 14.68 -1.83
CA ALA A 356 30.30 15.03 -0.83
C ALA A 356 29.28 16.06 -1.33
N ARG A 357 29.73 17.09 -2.06
CA ARG A 357 28.83 18.07 -2.71
C ARG A 357 27.94 17.39 -3.74
N THR A 358 28.49 16.49 -4.55
CA THR A 358 27.72 15.72 -5.53
C THR A 358 26.64 14.88 -4.84
N LEU A 359 27.00 14.18 -3.76
CA LEU A 359 26.05 13.45 -2.94
C LEU A 359 24.98 14.37 -2.34
N ALA A 360 25.36 15.53 -1.79
CA ALA A 360 24.42 16.48 -1.21
C ALA A 360 23.37 16.97 -2.22
N ILE A 361 23.78 17.20 -3.47
CA ILE A 361 22.87 17.56 -4.57
C ILE A 361 21.92 16.40 -4.88
N HIS A 362 22.42 15.16 -4.93
CA HIS A 362 21.58 13.98 -5.20
C HIS A 362 20.63 13.63 -4.05
N LEU A 363 20.97 13.97 -2.80
CA LEU A 363 20.08 13.81 -1.66
C LEU A 363 18.94 14.83 -1.64
N ASP A 364 19.08 15.95 -2.36
CA ASP A 364 18.11 17.04 -2.40
C ASP A 364 17.06 16.86 -3.51
N GLN A 365 16.42 15.68 -3.53
CA GLN A 365 15.39 15.34 -4.50
C GLN A 365 14.00 15.48 -3.88
N PRO A 366 13.28 16.60 -4.10
CA PRO A 366 12.00 16.85 -3.42
C PRO A 366 10.93 15.82 -3.80
N ASP A 367 11.03 15.27 -5.02
CA ASP A 367 10.10 14.29 -5.59
C ASP A 367 10.47 12.83 -5.25
N LEU A 368 11.50 12.60 -4.41
CA LEU A 368 11.91 11.25 -4.04
C LEU A 368 11.04 10.69 -2.91
N GLY A 369 10.33 9.60 -3.22
CA GLY A 369 9.41 8.92 -2.32
C GLY A 369 8.22 8.34 -3.07
N ILE A 370 7.11 8.11 -2.36
CA ILE A 370 5.87 7.60 -2.96
C ILE A 370 4.89 8.75 -3.16
N SER A 371 4.48 8.94 -4.40
CA SER A 371 3.53 9.96 -4.84
C SER A 371 2.15 9.35 -5.09
N LEU A 372 1.11 10.17 -4.94
CA LEU A 372 -0.25 9.82 -5.38
C LEU A 372 -0.40 10.22 -6.84
N TRP A 373 -0.20 9.27 -7.76
CA TRP A 373 -0.29 9.47 -9.21
C TRP A 373 0.56 10.65 -9.74
N GLY A 374 1.64 11.01 -9.06
CA GLY A 374 2.49 12.15 -9.42
C GLY A 374 1.92 13.53 -9.08
N PHE A 375 0.75 13.64 -8.46
CA PHE A 375 0.17 14.93 -8.05
C PHE A 375 0.82 15.49 -6.78
N THR A 376 1.02 14.64 -5.78
CA THR A 376 1.58 15.04 -4.50
C THR A 376 2.36 13.90 -3.88
N MET A 377 3.43 14.26 -3.17
CA MET A 377 4.15 13.35 -2.29
C MET A 377 3.30 13.05 -1.07
N VAL A 378 3.27 11.79 -0.65
CA VAL A 378 2.56 11.41 0.56
C VAL A 378 3.40 11.81 1.77
N SER A 379 3.00 12.90 2.42
CA SER A 379 3.71 13.51 3.55
C SER A 379 2.78 13.68 4.76
N LYS A 380 3.35 13.89 5.97
CA LYS A 380 2.55 14.10 7.19
C LYS A 380 1.51 15.23 7.06
N PRO A 381 1.83 16.39 6.45
CA PRO A 381 0.84 17.44 6.21
C PRO A 381 -0.37 16.96 5.41
N LEU A 382 -0.14 16.19 4.33
CA LEU A 382 -1.23 15.65 3.51
C LEU A 382 -2.19 14.80 4.34
N ILE A 383 -1.65 13.94 5.22
CA ILE A 383 -2.44 13.07 6.12
C ILE A 383 -3.31 13.90 7.06
N LEU A 384 -2.74 14.97 7.61
CA LEU A 384 -3.44 15.84 8.55
C LEU A 384 -4.56 16.59 7.84
N THR A 385 -4.32 17.09 6.62
CA THR A 385 -5.34 17.76 5.80
C THR A 385 -6.49 16.81 5.48
N THR A 386 -6.22 15.59 5.03
CA THR A 386 -7.27 14.63 4.70
C THR A 386 -8.06 14.18 5.92
N LEU A 387 -7.42 14.00 7.09
CA LEU A 387 -8.13 13.72 8.34
C LEU A 387 -8.98 14.92 8.80
N SER A 388 -8.47 16.13 8.68
CA SER A 388 -9.21 17.34 9.03
C SER A 388 -10.45 17.49 8.15
N VAL A 389 -10.33 17.31 6.83
CA VAL A 389 -11.46 17.35 5.91
C VAL A 389 -12.48 16.26 6.23
N LEU A 390 -12.02 15.04 6.54
CA LEU A 390 -12.90 13.94 6.95
C LEU A 390 -13.68 14.27 8.23
N LEU A 391 -13.01 14.80 9.26
CA LEU A 391 -13.64 15.20 10.52
C LEU A 391 -14.63 16.34 10.33
N THR A 392 -14.27 17.35 9.55
CA THR A 392 -15.15 18.48 9.22
C THR A 392 -16.38 18.01 8.47
N PHE A 393 -16.23 17.16 7.45
CA PHE A 393 -17.37 16.64 6.69
C PHE A 393 -18.25 15.74 7.56
N TRP A 394 -17.66 14.91 8.42
CA TRP A 394 -18.39 14.09 9.36
C TRP A 394 -19.19 14.94 10.37
N ALA A 395 -18.59 16.00 10.93
CA ALA A 395 -19.27 16.93 11.82
C ALA A 395 -20.44 17.63 11.12
N PHE A 396 -20.24 18.12 9.89
CA PHE A 396 -21.34 18.68 9.08
C PHE A 396 -22.47 17.68 8.89
N LEU A 397 -22.15 16.43 8.54
CA LEU A 397 -23.16 15.40 8.33
C LEU A 397 -23.92 15.02 9.59
N ILE A 398 -23.27 15.05 10.76
CA ILE A 398 -23.97 14.86 12.04
C ILE A 398 -24.95 16.02 12.25
N GLU A 399 -24.50 17.26 12.05
CA GLU A 399 -25.32 18.44 12.27
C GLU A 399 -26.53 18.51 11.33
N PHE A 400 -26.35 18.19 10.03
CA PHE A 400 -27.44 18.13 9.07
C PHE A 400 -28.40 16.95 9.30
N ASN A 401 -27.96 15.89 9.98
CA ASN A 401 -28.82 14.76 10.33
C ASN A 401 -29.54 14.93 11.68
N LYS A 402 -29.29 15.99 12.46
CA LYS A 402 -30.12 16.31 13.64
C LYS A 402 -31.55 16.60 13.19
N ARG A 403 -32.51 15.82 13.70
CA ARG A 403 -33.94 15.96 13.39
C ARG A 403 -34.44 17.34 13.85
N PRO A 404 -35.44 17.93 13.16
CA PRO A 404 -36.04 19.20 13.56
C PRO A 404 -36.56 19.22 15.00
N SER A 405 -37.04 18.09 15.53
CA SER A 405 -37.61 18.02 16.89
C SER A 405 -36.60 18.25 18.02
N ASP A 406 -35.30 18.16 17.75
CA ASP A 406 -34.26 18.50 18.74
C ASP A 406 -33.80 19.95 18.62
N ARG A 407 -34.04 20.62 17.47
CA ARG A 407 -33.75 22.05 17.32
C ARG A 407 -34.70 22.94 18.11
N ASP A 408 -35.96 22.51 18.29
CA ASP A 408 -36.96 23.28 19.03
C ASP A 408 -36.72 23.25 20.56
N LYS A 409 -35.96 22.27 21.07
CA LYS A 409 -35.61 22.20 22.50
C LYS A 409 -34.47 23.15 22.86
N ASP A 410 -33.52 23.34 21.95
CA ASP A 410 -32.35 24.21 22.19
C ASP A 410 -32.67 25.72 22.04
N CYS A 411 -33.83 26.09 21.51
CA CYS A 411 -34.32 27.48 21.45
C CYS A 411 -35.23 27.87 22.64
N SER A 412 -35.46 26.99 23.61
CA SER A 412 -36.39 27.21 24.73
C SER A 412 -35.71 27.42 26.10
N THR A 413 -34.44 27.80 26.12
CA THR A 413 -33.71 28.22 27.33
C THR A 413 -33.15 29.62 27.22
#